data_AF-A0A3L7XJZ6-F1
#
_entry.id   AF-A0A3L7XJZ6-F1
#
_cell.length_a   1.000
_cell.length_b   1.000
_cell.length_c   1.000
_cell.angle_alpha   90.00
_cell.angle_beta   90.00
_cell.angle_gamma   90.00
#
_symmetry.space_group_name_H-M   'P 1'
#
loop_
_entity.id
_entity.type
_entity.pdbx_description
1 polymer ?
#
loop_
_entity_poly.entity_id
_entity_poly.type
_entity_poly.pdbx_seq_one_letter_code
_entity_poly.pdbx_strand_id
1 'polypeptide(L)'
;MSALHTRSFAPPSAAAEASRVRIGGLGFDWLMVLLSAVFVGGVYLDGWAHNHDKVDQSFFTPWHAFFYGSFVVTALVLAGAVLLNRSRGYTLADAIPSGYRTSLAGLFVFAAGGVGDLAWHTAFGIEEDIEALFSPTHLLLGLGLALIVTGPLRAGWNAKNQTVSWYTLAPALLSFSLFLSVLTFFLLFCHPVTQMVAGRFHRHYNNDIGIVAGMLGLVVIAGLLTGAALFLLRRWRLPFGTLTLVWGLNTLGMTIIDYEQPNQLWLGGALLGAAILCDLLLVWLRPSADRPDRLRLFAFLAPVLFTGSYFAALMATEGTSWSIHLWSGAVVLTGIVGLLLSYLIASPGIPIDDGMMHHPIIPSSAIDPLLSEEYQIDLLQTMENAGHNLALLAKRMLDGDVADRPVVVLAGRGNNGGGGLVAARYLLNWGAWVQLLLTHRPEEYAGVAAHQLSILQAMDAPLAWAEEGWELPPADLIIDALIGCGLQGNPTGAAANLIALANSSVAPILSLDAPSGLDTTTGQLYNPHIVAAATMTLALPKAGLLTREAQAAVGQLYIGNHQDTKTRRRI
;
A
#
# COMPACT_ATOMS: atom_id res chain seq x y z
N MET A 1 -5.51 62.83 -21.33
CA MET A 1 -6.14 61.78 -22.17
C MET A 1 -5.25 60.55 -22.17
N SER A 2 -5.56 59.55 -21.37
CA SER A 2 -5.12 58.16 -21.56
C SER A 2 -6.01 57.28 -20.70
N ALA A 3 -6.92 56.56 -21.34
CA ALA A 3 -7.82 55.61 -20.69
C ALA A 3 -7.09 54.26 -20.60
N LEU A 4 -6.79 53.81 -19.39
CA LEU A 4 -6.33 52.44 -19.14
C LEU A 4 -7.56 51.52 -19.10
N HIS A 5 -7.71 50.72 -20.15
CA HIS A 5 -8.68 49.64 -20.24
C HIS A 5 -8.46 48.62 -19.13
N THR A 6 -9.39 48.56 -18.18
CA THR A 6 -9.57 47.41 -17.29
C THR A 6 -10.19 46.26 -18.09
N ARG A 7 -9.39 45.26 -18.48
CA ARG A 7 -9.93 43.98 -18.96
C ARG A 7 -10.47 43.23 -17.74
N SER A 8 -11.80 43.09 -17.65
CA SER A 8 -12.42 42.18 -16.70
C SER A 8 -12.01 40.74 -17.04
N PHE A 9 -11.29 40.09 -16.14
CA PHE A 9 -11.19 38.63 -16.13
C PHE A 9 -12.56 38.08 -15.72
N ALA A 10 -13.40 37.77 -16.71
CA ALA A 10 -14.54 36.90 -16.47
C ALA A 10 -13.97 35.48 -16.24
N PRO A 11 -14.38 34.76 -15.18
CA PRO A 11 -14.05 33.35 -15.06
C PRO A 11 -14.60 32.61 -16.29
N PRO A 12 -13.85 31.65 -16.86
CA PRO A 12 -14.34 30.90 -18.00
C PRO A 12 -15.69 30.25 -17.63
N SER A 13 -16.68 30.36 -18.52
CA SER A 13 -17.99 29.77 -18.29
C SER A 13 -17.86 28.28 -17.95
N ALA A 14 -18.64 27.76 -17.00
CA ALA A 14 -18.64 26.35 -16.60
C ALA A 14 -18.73 25.35 -17.78
N ALA A 15 -19.28 25.77 -18.92
CA ALA A 15 -19.31 24.99 -20.16
C ALA A 15 -17.92 24.76 -20.82
N ALA A 16 -16.97 25.69 -20.65
CA ALA A 16 -15.60 25.56 -21.16
C ALA A 16 -14.74 24.65 -20.26
N GLU A 17 -15.02 24.63 -18.96
CA GLU A 17 -14.37 23.74 -17.98
C GLU A 17 -14.85 22.28 -18.10
N ALA A 18 -16.15 22.09 -18.39
CA ALA A 18 -16.73 20.77 -18.66
C ALA A 18 -16.11 20.05 -19.89
N SER A 19 -15.52 20.80 -20.84
CA SER A 19 -14.86 20.24 -22.03
C SER A 19 -13.48 19.62 -21.76
N ARG A 20 -12.93 19.82 -20.55
CA ARG A 20 -11.58 19.38 -20.14
C ARG A 20 -11.59 18.31 -19.07
N VAL A 21 -12.58 17.43 -19.04
CA VAL A 21 -12.51 16.23 -18.19
C VAL A 21 -11.63 15.20 -18.90
N ARG A 22 -10.49 14.85 -18.31
CA ARG A 22 -9.62 13.76 -18.80
C ARG A 22 -10.37 12.43 -18.75
N ILE A 23 -10.34 11.67 -19.84
CA ILE A 23 -10.81 10.27 -19.85
C ILE A 23 -9.88 9.48 -18.93
N GLY A 24 -10.47 8.89 -17.89
CA GLY A 24 -9.79 8.16 -16.83
C GLY A 24 -10.67 8.06 -15.59
N GLY A 25 -10.08 7.64 -14.47
CA GLY A 25 -10.78 7.50 -13.19
C GLY A 25 -11.65 6.24 -13.11
N LEU A 26 -12.47 6.16 -12.07
CA LEU A 26 -13.11 4.91 -11.66
C LEU A 26 -14.04 4.30 -12.72
N GLY A 27 -14.79 5.12 -13.45
CA GLY A 27 -15.64 4.63 -14.55
C GLY A 27 -14.82 4.01 -15.69
N PHE A 28 -13.65 4.58 -15.99
CA PHE A 28 -12.72 4.01 -16.96
C PHE A 28 -12.09 2.72 -16.41
N ASP A 29 -11.80 2.64 -15.12
CA ASP A 29 -11.26 1.43 -14.48
C ASP A 29 -12.25 0.25 -14.54
N TRP A 30 -13.55 0.52 -14.33
CA TRP A 30 -14.61 -0.47 -14.54
C TRP A 30 -14.72 -0.95 -15.99
N LEU A 31 -14.65 -0.03 -16.95
CA LEU A 31 -14.64 -0.41 -18.37
C LEU A 31 -13.42 -1.28 -18.70
N MET A 32 -12.23 -0.88 -18.26
CA MET A 32 -11.00 -1.59 -18.56
C MET A 32 -10.93 -2.96 -17.89
N VAL A 33 -11.48 -3.13 -16.68
CA VAL A 33 -11.53 -4.45 -16.05
C VAL A 33 -12.54 -5.37 -16.73
N LEU A 34 -13.66 -4.85 -17.24
CA LEU A 34 -14.61 -5.63 -18.05
C LEU A 34 -13.95 -6.13 -19.34
N LEU A 35 -13.26 -5.25 -20.06
CA LEU A 35 -12.52 -5.62 -21.27
C LEU A 35 -11.41 -6.63 -20.96
N SER A 36 -10.70 -6.44 -19.85
CA SER A 36 -9.69 -7.39 -19.37
C SER A 36 -10.29 -8.76 -19.03
N ALA A 37 -11.49 -8.80 -18.46
CA ALA A 37 -12.18 -10.05 -18.15
C ALA A 37 -12.57 -10.82 -19.42
N VAL A 38 -13.08 -10.13 -20.44
CA VAL A 38 -13.35 -10.72 -21.76
C VAL A 38 -12.05 -11.23 -22.39
N PHE A 39 -10.97 -10.45 -22.28
CA PHE A 39 -9.68 -10.80 -22.86
C PHE A 39 -9.04 -12.03 -22.22
N VAL A 40 -8.98 -12.08 -20.89
CA VAL A 40 -8.51 -13.27 -20.16
C VAL A 40 -9.46 -14.45 -20.37
N GLY A 41 -10.77 -14.21 -20.43
CA GLY A 41 -11.75 -15.24 -20.79
C GLY A 41 -11.47 -15.85 -22.17
N GLY A 42 -11.02 -15.04 -23.13
CA GLY A 42 -10.57 -15.52 -24.43
C GLY A 42 -9.38 -16.48 -24.36
N VAL A 43 -8.38 -16.19 -23.52
CA VAL A 43 -7.24 -17.13 -23.28
C VAL A 43 -7.72 -18.46 -22.71
N TYR A 44 -8.59 -18.42 -21.71
CA TYR A 44 -9.12 -19.65 -21.11
C TYR A 44 -9.96 -20.46 -22.10
N LEU A 45 -10.74 -19.77 -22.93
CA LEU A 45 -11.56 -20.41 -23.96
C LEU A 45 -10.69 -21.08 -25.04
N ASP A 46 -9.62 -20.42 -25.45
CA ASP A 46 -8.65 -20.95 -26.40
C ASP A 46 -7.87 -22.13 -25.82
N GLY A 47 -7.34 -22.00 -24.60
CA GLY A 47 -6.69 -23.11 -23.89
C GLY A 47 -7.62 -24.29 -23.63
N TRP A 48 -8.88 -24.04 -23.29
CA TRP A 48 -9.89 -25.09 -23.20
C TRP A 48 -10.10 -25.80 -24.53
N ALA A 49 -10.18 -25.05 -25.64
CA ALA A 49 -10.37 -25.61 -26.97
C ALA A 49 -9.20 -26.52 -27.38
N HIS A 50 -7.96 -26.13 -27.04
CA HIS A 50 -6.76 -26.97 -27.23
C HIS A 50 -6.85 -28.25 -26.41
N ASN A 51 -7.22 -28.17 -25.13
CA ASN A 51 -7.32 -29.34 -24.25
C ASN A 51 -8.43 -30.34 -24.64
N HIS A 52 -9.42 -29.92 -25.45
CA HIS A 52 -10.60 -30.74 -25.78
C HIS A 52 -10.70 -31.06 -27.29
N ASP A 53 -9.56 -31.03 -27.98
CA ASP A 53 -9.43 -31.33 -29.42
C ASP A 53 -10.42 -30.53 -30.30
N LYS A 54 -10.66 -29.26 -29.95
CA LYS A 54 -11.55 -28.35 -30.70
C LYS A 54 -10.81 -27.43 -31.66
N VAL A 55 -9.49 -27.49 -31.67
CA VAL A 55 -8.59 -26.72 -32.54
C VAL A 55 -7.93 -27.72 -33.49
N ASP A 56 -7.89 -27.39 -34.78
CA ASP A 56 -7.12 -28.13 -35.77
C ASP A 56 -5.66 -27.64 -35.79
N GLN A 57 -4.85 -28.16 -36.71
CA GLN A 57 -3.45 -27.73 -36.90
C GLN A 57 -3.35 -26.35 -37.59
N SER A 58 -4.37 -25.50 -37.44
CA SER A 58 -4.46 -24.16 -38.03
C SER A 58 -4.43 -23.10 -36.95
N PHE A 59 -3.68 -22.02 -37.20
CA PHE A 59 -3.71 -20.81 -36.37
C PHE A 59 -5.06 -20.08 -36.43
N PHE A 60 -5.80 -20.21 -37.53
CA PHE A 60 -7.02 -19.44 -37.77
C PHE A 60 -8.27 -20.18 -37.29
N THR A 61 -8.48 -20.18 -35.97
CA THR A 61 -9.67 -20.78 -35.36
C THR A 61 -10.63 -19.73 -34.78
N PRO A 62 -11.92 -20.06 -34.56
CA PRO A 62 -12.86 -19.16 -33.90
C PRO A 62 -12.39 -18.71 -32.50
N TRP A 63 -11.65 -19.57 -31.80
CA TRP A 63 -11.15 -19.33 -30.44
C TRP A 63 -10.01 -18.31 -30.44
N HIS A 64 -9.03 -18.49 -31.33
CA HIS A 64 -7.99 -17.50 -31.60
C HIS A 64 -8.61 -16.16 -32.06
N ALA A 65 -9.60 -16.20 -32.95
CA ALA A 65 -10.27 -14.99 -33.43
C ALA A 65 -10.96 -14.23 -32.29
N PHE A 66 -11.60 -14.93 -31.35
CA PHE A 66 -12.18 -14.32 -30.16
C PHE A 66 -11.10 -13.73 -29.23
N PHE A 67 -10.04 -14.48 -28.97
CA PHE A 67 -8.93 -14.04 -28.13
C PHE A 67 -8.22 -12.79 -28.71
N TYR A 68 -7.72 -12.84 -29.94
CA TYR A 68 -7.09 -11.69 -30.59
C TYR A 68 -8.08 -10.54 -30.87
N GLY A 69 -9.36 -10.84 -31.13
CA GLY A 69 -10.40 -9.82 -31.27
C GLY A 69 -10.59 -9.02 -29.97
N SER A 70 -10.60 -9.69 -28.82
CA SER A 70 -10.71 -9.03 -27.52
C SER A 70 -9.48 -8.16 -27.18
N PHE A 71 -8.29 -8.56 -27.62
CA PHE A 71 -7.09 -7.72 -27.59
C PHE A 71 -7.30 -6.43 -28.41
N VAL A 72 -7.74 -6.55 -29.66
CA VAL A 72 -7.94 -5.40 -30.55
C VAL A 72 -8.92 -4.40 -29.96
N VAL A 73 -10.05 -4.87 -29.41
CA VAL A 73 -11.04 -3.99 -28.75
C VAL A 73 -10.40 -3.28 -27.54
N THR A 74 -9.68 -4.01 -26.69
CA THR A 74 -8.99 -3.44 -25.52
C THR A 74 -7.96 -2.39 -25.93
N ALA A 75 -7.18 -2.67 -26.97
CA ALA A 75 -6.17 -1.78 -27.52
C ALA A 75 -6.79 -0.50 -28.08
N LEU A 76 -7.88 -0.62 -28.86
CA LEU A 76 -8.59 0.52 -29.44
C LEU A 76 -9.21 1.41 -28.36
N VAL A 77 -9.78 0.84 -27.30
CA VAL A 77 -10.34 1.63 -26.19
C VAL A 77 -9.25 2.40 -25.44
N LEU A 78 -8.14 1.74 -25.10
CA LEU A 78 -7.05 2.41 -24.38
C LEU A 78 -6.34 3.45 -25.26
N ALA A 79 -5.99 3.11 -26.50
CA ALA A 79 -5.37 4.04 -27.44
C ALA A 79 -6.33 5.20 -27.78
N GLY A 80 -7.61 4.92 -27.98
CA GLY A 80 -8.66 5.91 -28.19
C GLY A 80 -8.77 6.89 -27.02
N ALA A 81 -8.75 6.41 -25.78
CA ALA A 81 -8.73 7.27 -24.60
C ALA A 81 -7.51 8.21 -24.57
N VAL A 82 -6.32 7.71 -24.93
CA VAL A 82 -5.10 8.51 -25.04
C VAL A 82 -5.23 9.57 -26.15
N LEU A 83 -5.70 9.20 -27.33
CA LEU A 83 -5.86 10.11 -28.47
C LEU A 83 -6.91 11.19 -28.22
N LEU A 84 -8.02 10.83 -27.58
CA LEU A 84 -9.06 11.79 -27.18
C LEU A 84 -8.57 12.73 -26.07
N ASN A 85 -7.76 12.24 -25.13
CA ASN A 85 -7.10 13.13 -24.17
C ASN A 85 -6.09 14.06 -24.88
N ARG A 86 -5.33 13.57 -25.86
CA ARG A 86 -4.45 14.42 -26.69
C ARG A 86 -5.23 15.49 -27.43
N SER A 87 -6.38 15.16 -28.03
CA SER A 87 -7.21 16.13 -28.75
C SER A 87 -7.85 17.18 -27.82
N ARG A 88 -7.99 16.87 -26.52
CA ARG A 88 -8.44 17.79 -25.46
C ARG A 88 -7.31 18.70 -24.92
N GLY A 89 -6.09 18.59 -25.45
CA GLY A 89 -4.97 19.47 -25.13
C GLY A 89 -4.00 18.96 -24.05
N TYR A 90 -4.18 17.73 -23.54
CA TYR A 90 -3.23 17.13 -22.59
C TYR A 90 -1.91 16.77 -23.27
N THR A 91 -0.77 16.93 -22.59
CA THR A 91 0.54 16.45 -23.09
C THR A 91 0.53 14.94 -23.31
N LEU A 92 1.47 14.37 -24.07
CA LEU A 92 1.53 12.92 -24.26
C LEU A 92 1.66 12.15 -22.94
N ALA A 93 2.45 12.68 -22.00
CA ALA A 93 2.61 12.08 -20.68
C ALA A 93 1.32 12.14 -19.84
N ASP A 94 0.56 13.24 -19.96
CA ASP A 94 -0.67 13.47 -19.22
C ASP A 94 -1.91 12.89 -19.91
N ALA A 95 -1.82 12.54 -21.19
CA ALA A 95 -2.94 11.97 -21.94
C ALA A 95 -3.21 10.51 -21.56
N ILE A 96 -2.21 9.78 -21.06
CA ILE A 96 -2.35 8.38 -20.66
C ILE A 96 -3.08 8.28 -19.32
N PRO A 97 -4.25 7.62 -19.21
CA PRO A 97 -4.95 7.49 -17.93
C PRO A 97 -4.05 6.99 -16.78
N SER A 98 -4.27 7.49 -15.56
CA SER A 98 -3.44 7.13 -14.39
C SER A 98 -3.44 5.61 -14.17
N GLY A 99 -2.26 4.99 -14.02
CA GLY A 99 -2.12 3.54 -13.88
C GLY A 99 -1.95 2.76 -15.20
N TYR A 100 -2.23 3.35 -16.35
CA TYR A 100 -2.26 2.65 -17.65
C TYR A 100 -1.01 2.82 -18.51
N ARG A 101 0.01 3.53 -18.05
CA ARG A 101 1.29 3.66 -18.79
C ARG A 101 1.92 2.30 -19.11
N THR A 102 1.94 1.41 -18.12
CA THR A 102 2.44 0.04 -18.29
C THR A 102 1.50 -0.80 -19.15
N SER A 103 0.19 -0.60 -19.05
CA SER A 103 -0.78 -1.28 -19.93
C SER A 103 -0.59 -0.90 -21.40
N LEU A 104 -0.28 0.37 -21.67
CA LEU A 104 0.02 0.84 -23.02
C LEU A 104 1.29 0.19 -23.57
N ALA A 105 2.34 0.04 -22.76
CA ALA A 105 3.53 -0.74 -23.13
C ALA A 105 3.17 -2.21 -23.38
N GLY A 106 2.30 -2.78 -22.55
CA GLY A 106 1.77 -4.13 -22.71
C GLY A 106 1.07 -4.36 -24.06
N LEU A 107 0.37 -3.34 -24.61
CA LEU A 107 -0.22 -3.46 -25.95
C LEU A 107 0.83 -3.72 -27.04
N PHE A 108 1.97 -3.04 -26.98
CA PHE A 108 3.06 -3.24 -27.95
C PHE A 108 3.74 -4.60 -27.75
N VAL A 109 3.97 -4.99 -26.50
CA VAL A 109 4.54 -6.32 -26.17
C VAL A 109 3.62 -7.43 -26.67
N PHE A 110 2.32 -7.33 -26.43
CA PHE A 110 1.33 -8.31 -26.88
C PHE A 110 1.23 -8.36 -28.41
N ALA A 111 1.19 -7.20 -29.08
CA ALA A 111 1.15 -7.16 -30.55
C ALA A 111 2.41 -7.79 -31.18
N ALA A 112 3.59 -7.51 -30.61
CA ALA A 112 4.84 -8.17 -31.04
C ALA A 112 4.79 -9.68 -30.77
N GLY A 113 4.25 -10.07 -29.61
CA GLY A 113 3.96 -11.47 -29.26
C GLY A 113 3.13 -12.15 -30.34
N GLY A 114 1.98 -11.58 -30.71
CA GLY A 114 1.05 -12.21 -31.67
C GLY A 114 1.59 -12.30 -33.10
N VAL A 115 2.35 -11.29 -33.55
CA VAL A 115 3.06 -11.39 -34.85
C VAL A 115 4.15 -12.46 -34.78
N GLY A 116 4.88 -12.49 -33.66
CA GLY A 116 5.88 -13.53 -33.39
C GLY A 116 5.26 -14.92 -33.38
N ASP A 117 4.10 -15.07 -32.76
CA ASP A 117 3.35 -16.31 -32.60
C ASP A 117 2.93 -16.90 -33.93
N LEU A 118 2.30 -16.08 -34.79
CA LEU A 118 1.98 -16.47 -36.16
C LEU A 118 3.24 -16.89 -36.94
N ALA A 119 4.32 -16.13 -36.83
CA ALA A 119 5.58 -16.43 -37.51
C ALA A 119 6.20 -17.74 -36.98
N TRP A 120 6.11 -17.97 -35.67
CA TRP A 120 6.64 -19.14 -34.99
C TRP A 120 5.89 -20.40 -35.43
N HIS A 121 4.56 -20.36 -35.43
CA HIS A 121 3.73 -21.45 -35.94
C HIS A 121 3.99 -21.76 -37.41
N THR A 122 4.21 -20.73 -38.22
CA THR A 122 4.54 -20.91 -39.65
C THR A 122 5.91 -21.58 -39.85
N ALA A 123 6.87 -21.29 -38.98
CA ALA A 123 8.24 -21.78 -39.11
C ALA A 123 8.47 -23.14 -38.44
N PHE A 124 7.82 -23.41 -37.31
CA PHE A 124 8.11 -24.54 -36.42
C PHE A 124 6.90 -25.45 -36.15
N GLY A 125 5.70 -25.10 -36.61
CA GLY A 125 4.46 -25.82 -36.32
C GLY A 125 3.76 -25.34 -35.04
N ILE A 126 2.62 -25.94 -34.73
CA ILE A 126 1.86 -25.65 -33.51
C ILE A 126 2.38 -26.51 -32.37
N GLU A 127 2.75 -25.89 -31.25
CA GLU A 127 3.17 -26.60 -30.05
C GLU A 127 2.03 -27.41 -29.45
N GLU A 128 2.33 -28.63 -29.00
CA GLU A 128 1.38 -29.52 -28.33
C GLU A 128 1.67 -29.60 -26.81
N ASP A 129 0.62 -29.87 -26.03
CA ASP A 129 0.70 -30.09 -24.58
C ASP A 129 1.44 -28.98 -23.80
N ILE A 130 2.45 -29.36 -23.02
CA ILE A 130 3.19 -28.47 -22.14
C ILE A 130 4.07 -27.48 -22.92
N GLU A 131 4.46 -27.79 -24.16
CA GLU A 131 5.35 -26.94 -24.95
C GLU A 131 4.70 -25.59 -25.27
N ALA A 132 3.38 -25.57 -25.47
CA ALA A 132 2.61 -24.34 -25.68
C ALA A 132 2.76 -23.35 -24.51
N LEU A 133 2.86 -23.85 -23.27
CA LEU A 133 3.03 -23.00 -22.07
C LEU A 133 4.44 -22.40 -21.94
N PHE A 134 5.44 -22.99 -22.60
CA PHE A 134 6.84 -22.56 -22.54
C PHE A 134 7.35 -21.92 -23.84
N SER A 135 6.54 -21.93 -24.89
CA SER A 135 6.86 -21.29 -26.16
C SER A 135 7.20 -19.81 -25.95
N PRO A 136 8.33 -19.31 -26.51
CA PRO A 136 8.76 -17.92 -26.31
C PRO A 136 7.70 -16.88 -26.73
N THR A 137 6.91 -17.17 -27.77
CA THR A 137 5.86 -16.27 -28.27
C THR A 137 4.67 -16.23 -27.33
N HIS A 138 4.22 -17.38 -26.85
CA HIS A 138 3.20 -17.50 -25.81
C HIS A 138 3.61 -16.81 -24.50
N LEU A 139 4.86 -16.94 -24.06
CA LEU A 139 5.37 -16.22 -22.89
C LEU A 139 5.39 -14.71 -23.10
N LEU A 140 5.69 -14.25 -24.33
CA LEU A 140 5.64 -12.82 -24.68
C LEU A 140 4.20 -12.29 -24.71
N LEU A 141 3.26 -13.07 -25.23
CA LEU A 141 1.82 -12.81 -25.17
C LEU A 141 1.33 -12.74 -23.73
N GLY A 142 1.69 -13.73 -22.90
CA GLY A 142 1.37 -13.77 -21.47
C GLY A 142 1.89 -12.56 -20.71
N LEU A 143 3.14 -12.14 -20.99
CA LEU A 143 3.72 -10.92 -20.43
C LEU A 143 2.95 -9.68 -20.87
N GLY A 144 2.67 -9.53 -22.16
CA GLY A 144 1.89 -8.41 -22.69
C GLY A 144 0.51 -8.33 -22.03
N LEU A 145 -0.19 -9.45 -21.95
CA LEU A 145 -1.50 -9.57 -21.31
C LEU A 145 -1.43 -9.19 -19.83
N ALA A 146 -0.46 -9.73 -19.07
CA ALA A 146 -0.25 -9.41 -17.67
C ALA A 146 -0.04 -7.89 -17.44
N LEU A 147 0.75 -7.25 -18.31
CA LEU A 147 0.97 -5.80 -18.25
C LEU A 147 -0.31 -5.01 -18.55
N ILE A 148 -1.14 -5.47 -19.49
CA ILE A 148 -2.41 -4.83 -19.85
C ILE A 148 -3.40 -4.90 -18.68
N VAL A 149 -3.71 -6.12 -18.22
CA VAL A 149 -4.82 -6.40 -17.27
C VAL A 149 -4.60 -5.80 -15.89
N THR A 150 -3.35 -5.49 -15.53
CA THR A 150 -2.96 -4.87 -14.24
C THR A 150 -3.16 -3.34 -14.21
N GLY A 151 -3.72 -2.74 -15.27
CA GLY A 151 -4.00 -1.31 -15.35
C GLY A 151 -4.89 -0.78 -14.20
N PRO A 152 -6.12 -1.33 -14.03
CA PRO A 152 -7.00 -0.92 -12.93
C PRO A 152 -6.40 -1.16 -11.54
N LEU A 153 -5.62 -2.24 -11.35
CA LEU A 153 -4.87 -2.48 -10.11
C LEU A 153 -3.91 -1.33 -9.79
N ARG A 154 -3.09 -0.90 -10.77
CA ARG A 154 -2.17 0.24 -10.58
C ARG A 154 -2.90 1.55 -10.39
N ALA A 155 -4.02 1.75 -11.07
CA ALA A 155 -4.86 2.94 -10.90
C ALA A 155 -5.39 3.03 -9.46
N GLY A 156 -5.97 1.94 -8.94
CA GLY A 156 -6.44 1.85 -7.56
C GLY A 156 -5.31 1.93 -6.53
N TRP A 157 -4.14 1.35 -6.81
CA TRP A 157 -2.99 1.42 -5.90
C TRP A 157 -2.51 2.85 -5.66
N ASN A 158 -2.51 3.67 -6.73
CA ASN A 158 -2.09 5.06 -6.73
C ASN A 158 -3.20 6.05 -6.35
N ALA A 159 -4.43 5.58 -6.10
CA ALA A 159 -5.54 6.45 -5.72
C ALA A 159 -5.28 7.10 -4.35
N LYS A 160 -5.49 8.43 -4.29
CA LYS A 160 -5.27 9.25 -3.08
C LYS A 160 -6.33 8.99 -2.00
N ASN A 161 -7.58 8.79 -2.39
CA ASN A 161 -8.67 8.49 -1.47
C ASN A 161 -8.64 7.01 -1.07
N GLN A 162 -8.58 6.77 0.24
CA GLN A 162 -8.55 5.43 0.83
C GLN A 162 -9.93 4.96 1.28
N THR A 163 -11.02 5.62 0.84
CA THR A 163 -12.37 5.16 1.17
C THR A 163 -12.63 3.79 0.56
N VAL A 164 -12.59 2.77 1.40
CA VAL A 164 -12.76 1.37 1.02
C VAL A 164 -14.25 1.06 0.91
N SER A 165 -14.81 1.31 -0.27
CA SER A 165 -16.09 0.70 -0.67
C SER A 165 -15.80 -0.40 -1.68
N TRP A 166 -16.68 -1.39 -1.77
CA TRP A 166 -16.59 -2.38 -2.84
C TRP A 166 -16.58 -1.73 -4.23
N TYR A 167 -17.35 -0.66 -4.43
CA TYR A 167 -17.40 0.02 -5.72
C TYR A 167 -16.06 0.67 -6.12
N THR A 168 -15.32 1.19 -5.15
CA THR A 168 -14.01 1.84 -5.39
C THR A 168 -12.85 0.84 -5.45
N LEU A 169 -12.94 -0.28 -4.73
CA LEU A 169 -11.87 -1.27 -4.65
C LEU A 169 -12.01 -2.43 -5.66
N ALA A 170 -13.23 -2.77 -6.08
CA ALA A 170 -13.48 -3.93 -6.93
C ALA A 170 -12.73 -3.92 -8.28
N PRO A 171 -12.59 -2.81 -9.02
CA PRO A 171 -11.82 -2.81 -10.26
C PRO A 171 -10.37 -3.26 -10.05
N ALA A 172 -9.74 -2.82 -8.95
CA ALA A 172 -8.38 -3.21 -8.62
C ALA A 172 -8.29 -4.69 -8.20
N LEU A 173 -9.23 -5.19 -7.41
CA LEU A 173 -9.28 -6.60 -6.98
C LEU A 173 -9.58 -7.55 -8.14
N LEU A 174 -10.53 -7.21 -9.01
CA LEU A 174 -10.85 -7.96 -10.21
C LEU A 174 -9.66 -7.97 -11.17
N SER A 175 -9.03 -6.82 -11.41
CA SER A 175 -7.80 -6.71 -12.20
C SER A 175 -6.68 -7.59 -11.65
N PHE A 176 -6.50 -7.63 -10.33
CA PHE A 176 -5.52 -8.50 -9.70
C PHE A 176 -5.89 -9.99 -9.80
N SER A 177 -7.17 -10.33 -9.71
CA SER A 177 -7.68 -11.70 -9.87
C SER A 177 -7.43 -12.20 -11.28
N LEU A 178 -7.69 -11.35 -12.29
CA LEU A 178 -7.41 -11.65 -13.69
C LEU A 178 -5.91 -11.82 -13.97
N PHE A 179 -5.06 -10.96 -13.37
CA PHE A 179 -3.61 -11.14 -13.44
C PHE A 179 -3.16 -12.47 -12.82
N LEU A 180 -3.72 -12.82 -11.66
CA LEU A 180 -3.44 -14.09 -11.01
C LEU A 180 -3.90 -15.28 -11.87
N SER A 181 -5.07 -15.17 -12.51
CA SER A 181 -5.57 -16.15 -13.48
C SER A 181 -4.59 -16.35 -14.65
N VAL A 182 -4.04 -15.28 -15.22
CA VAL A 182 -3.00 -15.39 -16.25
C VAL A 182 -1.78 -16.15 -15.74
N LEU A 183 -1.28 -15.82 -14.53
CA LEU A 183 -0.13 -16.53 -13.96
C LEU A 183 -0.42 -18.02 -13.75
N THR A 184 -1.57 -18.36 -13.18
CA THR A 184 -1.94 -19.77 -12.97
C THR A 184 -2.24 -20.52 -14.25
N PHE A 185 -2.68 -19.82 -15.30
CA PHE A 185 -2.85 -20.40 -16.63
C PHE A 185 -1.52 -20.92 -17.16
N PHE A 186 -0.45 -20.12 -17.07
CA PHE A 186 0.89 -20.58 -17.44
C PHE A 186 1.50 -21.59 -16.47
N LEU A 187 0.85 -21.87 -15.33
CA LEU A 187 1.22 -22.90 -14.36
C LEU A 187 0.30 -24.14 -14.43
N LEU A 188 -0.49 -24.29 -15.50
CA LEU A 188 -1.41 -25.43 -15.68
C LEU A 188 -0.74 -26.78 -15.46
N PHE A 189 0.53 -26.91 -15.89
CA PHE A 189 1.32 -28.14 -15.81
C PHE A 189 1.65 -28.59 -14.38
N CYS A 190 1.50 -27.74 -13.37
CA CYS A 190 1.75 -28.08 -11.97
C CYS A 190 0.59 -27.70 -11.04
N HIS A 191 -0.53 -27.21 -11.57
CA HIS A 191 -1.64 -26.76 -10.75
C HIS A 191 -2.42 -27.97 -10.18
N PRO A 192 -2.72 -28.03 -8.87
CA PRO A 192 -3.28 -29.22 -8.24
C PRO A 192 -4.71 -29.56 -8.68
N VAL A 193 -5.45 -28.58 -9.22
CA VAL A 193 -6.81 -28.82 -9.76
C VAL A 193 -6.77 -29.52 -11.13
N THR A 194 -5.78 -29.21 -11.96
CA THR A 194 -5.63 -29.82 -13.29
C THR A 194 -4.76 -31.08 -13.22
N GLN A 195 -3.78 -31.08 -12.31
CA GLN A 195 -2.87 -32.21 -12.07
C GLN A 195 -3.17 -32.85 -10.71
N MET A 196 -4.24 -33.66 -10.63
CA MET A 196 -4.68 -34.34 -9.41
C MET A 196 -3.79 -35.54 -9.02
N VAL A 197 -2.47 -35.37 -9.04
CA VAL A 197 -1.45 -36.42 -8.82
C VAL A 197 -1.68 -37.23 -7.55
N ALA A 198 -2.16 -36.58 -6.48
CA ALA A 198 -2.39 -37.24 -5.20
C ALA A 198 -3.68 -38.08 -5.15
N GLY A 199 -4.51 -38.00 -6.19
CA GLY A 199 -5.72 -38.77 -6.35
C GLY A 199 -5.48 -40.28 -6.37
N ARG A 200 -6.49 -41.07 -5.99
CA ARG A 200 -6.40 -42.53 -6.02
C ARG A 200 -6.42 -43.06 -7.45
N PHE A 201 -7.20 -42.44 -8.34
CA PHE A 201 -7.33 -42.91 -9.72
C PHE A 201 -6.08 -42.57 -10.56
N HIS A 202 -5.29 -41.59 -10.12
CA HIS A 202 -4.05 -41.14 -10.76
C HIS A 202 -2.80 -41.90 -10.29
N ARG A 203 -2.97 -43.15 -9.81
CA ARG A 203 -1.88 -44.00 -9.27
C ARG A 203 -0.70 -44.22 -10.22
N HIS A 204 -0.85 -43.97 -11.52
CA HIS A 204 0.24 -44.07 -12.48
C HIS A 204 1.36 -43.06 -12.18
N TYR A 205 1.02 -41.96 -11.52
CA TYR A 205 1.96 -40.95 -11.01
C TYR A 205 2.43 -41.23 -9.58
N ASN A 206 2.05 -42.36 -8.97
CA ASN A 206 2.49 -42.76 -7.62
C ASN A 206 3.89 -43.40 -7.65
N ASN A 207 4.82 -42.70 -8.28
CA ASN A 207 6.25 -42.95 -8.26
C ASN A 207 6.95 -41.70 -7.69
N ASP A 208 8.23 -41.80 -7.35
CA ASP A 208 8.95 -40.71 -6.68
C ASP A 208 8.89 -39.39 -7.47
N ILE A 209 8.98 -39.45 -8.80
CA ILE A 209 8.95 -38.26 -9.67
C ILE A 209 7.57 -37.60 -9.64
N GLY A 210 6.50 -38.39 -9.78
CA GLY A 210 5.13 -37.87 -9.76
C GLY A 210 4.79 -37.28 -8.38
N ILE A 211 5.15 -37.96 -7.29
CA ILE A 211 4.97 -37.44 -5.93
C ILE A 211 5.68 -36.09 -5.76
N VAL A 212 6.94 -35.99 -6.21
CA VAL A 212 7.70 -34.72 -6.18
C VAL A 212 6.99 -33.63 -6.99
N ALA A 213 6.55 -33.94 -8.21
CA ALA A 213 5.85 -32.98 -9.07
C ALA A 213 4.55 -32.47 -8.42
N GLY A 214 3.72 -33.38 -7.90
CA GLY A 214 2.47 -33.01 -7.20
C GLY A 214 2.72 -32.18 -5.94
N MET A 215 3.78 -32.49 -5.18
CA MET A 215 4.14 -31.74 -3.98
C MET A 215 4.63 -30.33 -4.33
N LEU A 216 5.48 -30.20 -5.35
CA LEU A 216 5.94 -28.91 -5.86
C LEU A 216 4.75 -28.08 -6.36
N GLY A 217 3.82 -28.69 -7.07
CA GLY A 217 2.58 -28.04 -7.52
C GLY A 217 1.77 -27.44 -6.36
N LEU A 218 1.51 -28.24 -5.32
CA LEU A 218 0.82 -27.77 -4.11
C LEU A 218 1.56 -26.60 -3.43
N VAL A 219 2.88 -26.71 -3.26
CA VAL A 219 3.70 -25.67 -2.63
C VAL A 219 3.72 -24.37 -3.45
N VAL A 220 3.92 -24.47 -4.76
CA VAL A 220 3.98 -23.31 -5.66
C VAL A 220 2.64 -22.58 -5.69
N ILE A 221 1.53 -23.31 -5.87
CA ILE A 221 0.21 -22.69 -5.95
C ILE A 221 -0.24 -22.13 -4.59
N ALA A 222 -0.05 -22.87 -3.49
CA ALA A 222 -0.37 -22.36 -2.16
C ALA A 222 0.46 -21.11 -1.81
N GLY A 223 1.75 -21.11 -2.16
CA GLY A 223 2.64 -19.96 -2.00
C GLY A 223 2.21 -18.76 -2.86
N LEU A 224 1.83 -18.98 -4.11
CA LEU A 224 1.37 -17.93 -5.02
C LEU A 224 0.07 -17.29 -4.51
N LEU A 225 -0.94 -18.10 -4.13
CA LEU A 225 -2.22 -17.62 -3.60
C LEU A 225 -2.04 -16.86 -2.28
N THR A 226 -1.20 -17.38 -1.38
CA THR A 226 -0.90 -16.73 -0.09
C THR A 226 -0.12 -15.44 -0.29
N GLY A 227 0.93 -15.46 -1.12
CA GLY A 227 1.71 -14.27 -1.48
C GLY A 227 0.84 -13.18 -2.10
N ALA A 228 -0.13 -13.56 -2.94
CA ALA A 228 -1.11 -12.66 -3.53
C ALA A 228 -2.01 -12.00 -2.46
N ALA A 229 -2.51 -12.78 -1.50
CA ALA A 229 -3.30 -12.25 -0.38
C ALA A 229 -2.48 -11.27 0.48
N LEU A 230 -1.24 -11.63 0.82
CA LEU A 230 -0.37 -10.78 1.62
C LEU A 230 0.05 -9.51 0.88
N PHE A 231 0.24 -9.56 -0.44
CA PHE A 231 0.50 -8.39 -1.28
C PHE A 231 -0.65 -7.38 -1.21
N LEU A 232 -1.91 -7.84 -1.30
CA LEU A 232 -3.08 -6.97 -1.19
C LEU A 232 -3.22 -6.35 0.21
N LEU A 233 -2.96 -7.14 1.27
CA LEU A 233 -2.98 -6.69 2.67
C LEU A 233 -1.94 -5.59 2.97
N ARG A 234 -0.92 -5.42 2.12
CA ARG A 234 0.07 -4.34 2.27
C ARG A 234 -0.53 -2.95 2.02
N ARG A 235 -1.57 -2.86 1.20
CA ARG A 235 -2.13 -1.58 0.75
C ARG A 235 -3.54 -1.30 1.26
N TRP A 236 -4.33 -2.35 1.44
CA TRP A 236 -5.74 -2.24 1.79
C TRP A 236 -6.11 -3.11 2.98
N ARG A 237 -7.08 -2.64 3.76
CA ARG A 237 -7.87 -3.51 4.63
C ARG A 237 -8.89 -4.23 3.76
N LEU A 238 -8.70 -5.53 3.56
CA LEU A 238 -9.51 -6.29 2.61
C LEU A 238 -10.91 -6.55 3.19
N PRO A 239 -11.99 -6.18 2.47
CA PRO A 239 -13.35 -6.52 2.87
C PRO A 239 -13.62 -8.02 2.71
N PHE A 240 -14.57 -8.54 3.50
CA PHE A 240 -15.03 -9.93 3.40
C PHE A 240 -15.52 -10.25 1.98
N GLY A 241 -14.99 -11.32 1.39
CA GLY A 241 -15.28 -11.76 0.03
C GLY A 241 -14.12 -11.50 -0.93
N THR A 242 -13.06 -10.83 -0.48
CA THR A 242 -11.89 -10.54 -1.32
C THR A 242 -11.16 -11.82 -1.72
N LEU A 243 -10.92 -12.75 -0.78
CA LEU A 243 -10.22 -13.98 -1.10
C LEU A 243 -11.12 -14.95 -1.87
N THR A 244 -12.41 -14.97 -1.55
CA THR A 244 -13.43 -15.68 -2.33
C THR A 244 -13.43 -15.21 -3.78
N LEU A 245 -13.30 -13.91 -4.03
CA LEU A 245 -13.17 -13.38 -5.39
C LEU A 245 -11.83 -13.79 -6.03
N VAL A 246 -10.71 -13.49 -5.38
CA VAL A 246 -9.37 -13.63 -5.98
C VAL A 246 -8.99 -15.10 -6.17
N TRP A 247 -9.18 -15.94 -5.15
CA TRP A 247 -8.87 -17.37 -5.22
C TRP A 247 -10.00 -18.13 -5.91
N GLY A 248 -11.27 -17.76 -5.69
CA GLY A 248 -12.41 -18.44 -6.30
C GLY A 248 -12.47 -18.28 -7.81
N LEU A 249 -12.20 -17.08 -8.35
CA LEU A 249 -12.13 -16.88 -9.81
C LEU A 249 -11.02 -17.74 -10.43
N ASN A 250 -9.89 -17.85 -9.72
CA ASN A 250 -8.76 -18.63 -10.14
C ASN A 250 -9.06 -20.14 -10.15
N THR A 251 -9.61 -20.64 -9.04
CA THR A 251 -10.08 -22.04 -8.91
C THR A 251 -11.13 -22.36 -9.96
N LEU A 252 -12.09 -21.47 -10.22
CA LEU A 252 -13.13 -21.67 -11.23
C LEU A 252 -12.53 -21.83 -12.62
N GLY A 253 -11.62 -20.93 -13.01
CA GLY A 253 -10.93 -21.02 -14.30
C GLY A 253 -10.16 -22.34 -14.47
N MET A 254 -9.41 -22.74 -13.44
CA MET A 254 -8.67 -24.02 -13.45
C MET A 254 -9.58 -25.25 -13.41
N THR A 255 -10.77 -25.13 -12.83
CA THR A 255 -11.75 -26.23 -12.82
C THR A 255 -12.37 -26.41 -14.21
N ILE A 256 -12.66 -25.32 -14.93
CA ILE A 256 -13.31 -25.35 -16.24
C ILE A 256 -12.37 -25.84 -17.35
N ILE A 257 -11.07 -25.55 -17.25
CA ILE A 257 -10.12 -25.85 -18.35
C ILE A 257 -9.90 -27.34 -18.62
N ASP A 258 -10.25 -28.22 -17.68
CA ASP A 258 -10.02 -29.66 -17.76
C ASP A 258 -11.16 -30.46 -17.08
N TYR A 259 -12.40 -29.98 -17.15
CA TYR A 259 -13.51 -30.50 -16.33
C TYR A 259 -13.90 -31.97 -16.58
N GLU A 260 -13.31 -32.63 -17.58
CA GLU A 260 -13.61 -34.01 -17.95
C GLU A 260 -13.10 -35.04 -16.92
N GLN A 261 -12.23 -34.65 -15.99
CA GLN A 261 -11.84 -35.52 -14.88
C GLN A 261 -13.02 -35.77 -13.92
N PRO A 262 -13.28 -37.02 -13.53
CA PRO A 262 -14.24 -37.31 -12.47
C PRO A 262 -13.92 -36.50 -11.21
N ASN A 263 -14.94 -35.91 -10.58
CA ASN A 263 -14.83 -35.17 -9.31
C ASN A 263 -14.16 -33.79 -9.38
N GLN A 264 -13.76 -33.27 -10.54
CA GLN A 264 -13.15 -31.94 -10.68
C GLN A 264 -14.04 -30.81 -10.14
N LEU A 265 -15.34 -30.85 -10.42
CA LEU A 265 -16.30 -29.88 -9.90
C LEU A 265 -16.43 -29.92 -8.37
N TRP A 266 -16.32 -31.11 -7.77
CA TRP A 266 -16.32 -31.27 -6.32
C TRP A 266 -15.06 -30.68 -5.69
N LEU A 267 -13.89 -30.91 -6.32
CA LEU A 267 -12.63 -30.31 -5.89
C LEU A 267 -12.69 -28.78 -5.99
N GLY A 268 -13.14 -28.24 -7.12
CA GLY A 268 -13.32 -26.80 -7.32
C GLY A 268 -14.25 -26.18 -6.27
N GLY A 269 -15.37 -26.84 -5.97
CA GLY A 269 -16.31 -26.41 -4.92
C GLY A 269 -15.68 -26.41 -3.52
N ALA A 270 -14.89 -27.43 -3.17
CA ALA A 270 -14.20 -27.49 -1.89
C ALA A 270 -13.14 -26.37 -1.74
N LEU A 271 -12.40 -26.06 -2.79
CA LEU A 271 -11.41 -24.99 -2.80
C LEU A 271 -12.05 -23.60 -2.77
N LEU A 272 -13.21 -23.42 -3.40
CA LEU A 272 -14.02 -22.21 -3.22
C LEU A 272 -14.49 -22.06 -1.76
N GLY A 273 -14.89 -23.16 -1.12
CA GLY A 273 -15.18 -23.21 0.31
C GLY A 273 -13.97 -22.79 1.16
N ALA A 274 -12.77 -23.24 0.82
CA ALA A 274 -11.54 -22.83 1.49
C ALA A 274 -11.28 -21.31 1.38
N ALA A 275 -11.57 -20.71 0.22
CA ALA A 275 -11.43 -19.26 0.02
C ALA A 275 -12.41 -18.47 0.92
N ILE A 276 -13.65 -18.95 1.09
CA ILE A 276 -14.62 -18.37 2.03
C ILE A 276 -14.13 -18.48 3.48
N LEU A 277 -13.58 -19.63 3.87
CA LEU A 277 -12.98 -19.81 5.19
C LEU A 277 -11.78 -18.87 5.41
N CYS A 278 -11.00 -18.59 4.37
CA CYS A 278 -9.90 -17.62 4.44
C CYS A 278 -10.42 -16.18 4.61
N ASP A 279 -11.54 -15.81 3.99
CA ASP A 279 -12.20 -14.52 4.26
C ASP A 279 -12.70 -14.43 5.71
N LEU A 280 -13.21 -15.53 6.30
CA LEU A 280 -13.55 -15.56 7.72
C LEU A 280 -12.30 -15.37 8.60
N LEU A 281 -11.17 -15.98 8.24
CA LEU A 281 -9.89 -15.73 8.91
C LEU A 281 -9.44 -14.27 8.79
N LEU A 282 -9.65 -13.62 7.63
CA LEU A 282 -9.37 -12.19 7.47
C LEU A 282 -10.19 -11.34 8.44
N VAL A 283 -11.50 -11.62 8.57
CA VAL A 283 -12.39 -10.89 9.48
C VAL A 283 -12.01 -11.13 10.94
N TRP A 284 -11.67 -12.37 11.28
CA TRP A 284 -11.34 -12.79 12.65
C TRP A 284 -9.97 -12.27 13.11
N LEU A 285 -8.91 -12.55 12.37
CA LEU A 285 -7.54 -12.16 12.73
C LEU A 285 -7.27 -10.68 12.45
N ARG A 286 -7.94 -10.13 11.43
CA ARG A 286 -7.67 -8.79 10.87
C ARG A 286 -6.17 -8.64 10.60
N PRO A 287 -5.51 -9.46 9.78
CA PRO A 287 -4.05 -9.40 9.64
C PRO A 287 -3.58 -8.04 9.11
N SER A 288 -2.47 -7.52 9.62
CA SER A 288 -1.83 -6.29 9.12
C SER A 288 -0.33 -6.28 9.43
N ALA A 289 0.46 -5.52 8.66
CA ALA A 289 1.89 -5.38 8.91
C ALA A 289 2.20 -4.85 10.32
N ASP A 290 1.31 -4.00 10.87
CA ASP A 290 1.41 -3.47 12.24
C ASP A 290 1.11 -4.51 13.33
N ARG A 291 0.58 -5.69 12.96
CA ARG A 291 0.24 -6.79 13.87
C ARG A 291 0.87 -8.08 13.36
N PRO A 292 2.21 -8.19 13.39
CA PRO A 292 2.97 -9.23 12.69
C PRO A 292 2.57 -10.64 13.12
N ASP A 293 2.22 -10.86 14.39
CA ASP A 293 1.83 -12.20 14.87
C ASP A 293 0.51 -12.66 14.26
N ARG A 294 -0.47 -11.76 14.10
CA ARG A 294 -1.74 -12.07 13.45
C ARG A 294 -1.58 -12.24 11.94
N LEU A 295 -0.69 -11.45 11.32
CA LEU A 295 -0.32 -11.62 9.91
C LEU A 295 0.35 -12.97 9.66
N ARG A 296 1.30 -13.36 10.51
CA ARG A 296 2.01 -14.65 10.45
C ARG A 296 1.06 -15.82 10.65
N LEU A 297 0.15 -15.73 11.63
CA LEU A 297 -0.86 -16.76 11.85
C LEU A 297 -1.79 -16.90 10.64
N PHE A 298 -2.26 -15.78 10.07
CA PHE A 298 -3.04 -15.80 8.83
C PHE A 298 -2.26 -16.43 7.68
N ALA A 299 -1.00 -16.02 7.49
CA ALA A 299 -0.14 -16.51 6.42
C ALA A 299 0.16 -18.02 6.53
N PHE A 300 0.18 -18.57 7.74
CA PHE A 300 0.28 -20.01 7.97
C PHE A 300 -1.06 -20.73 7.70
N LEU A 301 -2.17 -20.21 8.24
CA LEU A 301 -3.47 -20.90 8.19
C LEU A 301 -4.12 -20.87 6.81
N ALA A 302 -3.97 -19.80 6.02
CA ALA A 302 -4.61 -19.67 4.71
C ALA A 302 -4.21 -20.78 3.71
N PRO A 303 -2.91 -21.07 3.48
CA PRO A 303 -2.51 -22.20 2.64
C PRO A 303 -2.79 -23.57 3.27
N VAL A 304 -2.80 -23.68 4.61
CA VAL A 304 -3.24 -24.91 5.31
C VAL A 304 -4.70 -25.23 5.00
N LEU A 305 -5.58 -24.22 5.01
CA LEU A 305 -6.98 -24.40 4.63
C LEU A 305 -7.12 -24.82 3.17
N PHE A 306 -6.40 -24.16 2.25
CA PHE A 306 -6.42 -24.52 0.83
C PHE A 306 -6.00 -25.97 0.60
N THR A 307 -4.82 -26.36 1.07
CA THR A 307 -4.27 -27.71 0.87
C THR A 307 -5.05 -28.77 1.66
N GLY A 308 -5.53 -28.42 2.86
CA GLY A 308 -6.39 -29.29 3.67
C GLY A 308 -7.71 -29.58 2.97
N SER A 309 -8.36 -28.55 2.40
CA SER A 309 -9.58 -28.70 1.60
C SER A 309 -9.36 -29.50 0.33
N TYR A 310 -8.21 -29.34 -0.34
CA TYR A 310 -7.82 -30.19 -1.48
C TYR A 310 -7.82 -31.69 -1.10
N PHE A 311 -7.11 -32.07 -0.03
CA PHE A 311 -7.07 -33.46 0.41
C PHE A 311 -8.41 -33.95 0.97
N ALA A 312 -9.16 -33.12 1.67
CA ALA A 312 -10.50 -33.47 2.14
C ALA A 312 -11.44 -33.78 0.97
N ALA A 313 -11.37 -32.99 -0.10
CA ALA A 313 -12.14 -33.23 -1.33
C ALA A 313 -11.74 -34.54 -2.01
N LEU A 314 -10.43 -34.80 -2.16
CA LEU A 314 -9.95 -36.07 -2.70
C LEU A 314 -10.45 -37.25 -1.86
N MET A 315 -10.31 -37.19 -0.54
CA MET A 315 -10.76 -38.25 0.37
C MET A 315 -12.27 -38.50 0.29
N ALA A 316 -13.06 -37.45 0.10
CA ALA A 316 -14.52 -37.55 -0.01
C ALA A 316 -15.00 -38.12 -1.35
N THR A 317 -14.18 -38.07 -2.40
CA THR A 317 -14.61 -38.38 -3.78
C THR A 317 -13.97 -39.66 -4.31
N GLU A 318 -12.65 -39.74 -4.33
CA GLU A 318 -11.91 -40.89 -4.90
C GLU A 318 -10.91 -41.54 -3.94
N GLY A 319 -10.57 -40.87 -2.84
CA GLY A 319 -9.45 -41.23 -1.97
C GLY A 319 -8.13 -40.63 -2.45
N THR A 320 -7.06 -40.90 -1.70
CA THR A 320 -5.70 -40.50 -2.08
C THR A 320 -4.81 -41.73 -2.24
N SER A 321 -3.88 -41.67 -3.19
CA SER A 321 -2.81 -42.67 -3.36
C SER A 321 -1.60 -42.37 -2.47
N TRP A 322 -1.55 -41.17 -1.87
CA TRP A 322 -0.46 -40.73 -1.02
C TRP A 322 -0.61 -41.25 0.41
N SER A 323 0.50 -41.62 1.03
CA SER A 323 0.53 -42.06 2.43
C SER A 323 0.15 -40.91 3.38
N ILE A 324 -0.20 -41.26 4.62
CA ILE A 324 -0.49 -40.26 5.65
C ILE A 324 0.65 -39.27 5.87
N HIS A 325 1.90 -39.71 5.75
CA HIS A 325 3.07 -38.85 5.87
C HIS A 325 3.14 -37.81 4.76
N LEU A 326 2.79 -38.18 3.53
CA LEU A 326 2.86 -37.29 2.38
C LEU A 326 1.75 -36.24 2.41
N TRP A 327 0.49 -36.63 2.55
CA TRP A 327 -0.60 -35.65 2.48
C TRP A 327 -0.66 -34.75 3.72
N SER A 328 -0.44 -35.29 4.93
CA SER A 328 -0.41 -34.46 6.15
C SER A 328 0.82 -33.56 6.17
N GLY A 329 1.97 -34.04 5.67
CA GLY A 329 3.18 -33.25 5.47
C GLY A 329 2.98 -32.10 4.50
N ALA A 330 2.29 -32.32 3.37
CA ALA A 330 1.97 -31.29 2.40
C ALA A 330 1.15 -30.13 3.00
N VAL A 331 0.13 -30.45 3.81
CA VAL A 331 -0.69 -29.46 4.51
C VAL A 331 0.17 -28.58 5.42
N VAL A 332 1.03 -29.18 6.24
CA VAL A 332 1.91 -28.41 7.15
C VAL A 332 2.96 -27.61 6.37
N LEU A 333 3.57 -28.21 5.34
CA LEU A 333 4.62 -27.58 4.54
C LEU A 333 4.12 -26.32 3.82
N THR A 334 2.93 -26.37 3.23
CA THR A 334 2.32 -25.18 2.59
C THR A 334 2.04 -24.07 3.62
N GLY A 335 1.68 -24.43 4.85
CA GLY A 335 1.63 -23.51 5.99
C GLY A 335 2.97 -22.85 6.31
N ILE A 336 4.05 -23.64 6.39
CA ILE A 336 5.41 -23.13 6.64
C ILE A 336 5.83 -22.15 5.53
N VAL A 337 5.56 -22.49 4.26
CA VAL A 337 5.86 -21.62 3.11
C VAL A 337 5.13 -20.28 3.24
N GLY A 338 3.83 -20.31 3.54
CA GLY A 338 3.06 -19.08 3.79
C GLY A 338 3.60 -18.26 4.96
N LEU A 339 3.97 -18.91 6.08
CA LEU A 339 4.62 -18.27 7.20
C LEU A 339 5.94 -17.59 6.79
N LEU A 340 6.80 -18.25 6.02
CA LEU A 340 8.06 -17.69 5.53
C LEU A 340 7.83 -16.47 4.62
N LEU A 341 6.82 -16.53 3.73
CA LEU A 341 6.45 -15.38 2.89
C LEU A 341 6.03 -14.16 3.72
N SER A 342 5.43 -14.36 4.90
CA SER A 342 5.04 -13.26 5.77
C SER A 342 6.25 -12.44 6.28
N TYR A 343 7.43 -13.06 6.43
CA TYR A 343 8.65 -12.36 6.84
C TYR A 343 9.21 -11.42 5.77
N LEU A 344 8.88 -11.65 4.49
CA LEU A 344 9.23 -10.71 3.41
C LEU A 344 8.41 -9.42 3.47
N ILE A 345 7.25 -9.45 4.16
CA ILE A 345 6.30 -8.35 4.23
C ILE A 345 6.37 -7.64 5.58
N ALA A 346 6.41 -8.42 6.68
CA ALA A 346 6.63 -7.94 8.04
C ALA A 346 7.95 -8.50 8.57
N SER A 347 9.05 -7.86 8.15
CA SER A 347 10.39 -8.17 8.64
C SER A 347 10.41 -8.03 10.17
N PRO A 348 11.11 -8.93 10.90
CA PRO A 348 11.41 -8.68 12.30
C PRO A 348 12.15 -7.34 12.40
N GLY A 349 11.85 -6.57 13.44
CA GLY A 349 12.68 -5.42 13.79
C GLY A 349 14.10 -5.93 14.06
N ILE A 350 15.09 -5.20 13.57
CA ILE A 350 16.48 -5.47 13.95
C ILE A 350 16.55 -5.18 15.46
N PRO A 351 16.97 -6.12 16.31
CA PRO A 351 17.26 -5.80 17.70
C PRO A 351 18.26 -4.65 17.70
N ILE A 352 17.90 -3.53 18.31
CA ILE A 352 18.91 -2.50 18.60
C ILE A 352 19.85 -3.17 19.59
N ASP A 353 21.06 -3.50 19.13
CA ASP A 353 22.09 -4.06 20.00
C ASP A 353 22.30 -3.07 21.14
N ASP A 354 22.16 -3.53 22.39
CA ASP A 354 22.49 -2.73 23.58
C ASP A 354 23.95 -2.22 23.51
N GLY A 355 24.80 -2.84 22.70
CA GLY A 355 26.16 -2.40 22.39
C GLY A 355 26.28 -1.14 21.51
N MET A 356 25.26 -0.75 20.74
CA MET A 356 25.28 0.53 19.99
C MET A 356 25.00 1.75 20.88
N MET A 357 24.60 1.56 22.15
CA MET A 357 24.58 2.62 23.17
C MET A 357 25.99 3.08 23.59
N HIS A 358 27.06 2.42 23.10
CA HIS A 358 28.45 2.76 23.39
C HIS A 358 29.18 3.56 22.31
N HIS A 359 28.53 3.89 21.18
CA HIS A 359 29.03 5.01 20.37
C HIS A 359 28.75 6.31 21.14
N PRO A 360 29.69 7.29 21.18
CA PRO A 360 29.46 8.53 21.87
C PRO A 360 28.16 9.12 21.33
N ILE A 361 27.15 9.21 22.19
CA ILE A 361 25.93 9.95 21.91
C ILE A 361 26.42 11.33 21.54
N ILE A 362 26.41 11.66 20.24
CA ILE A 362 26.68 13.01 19.79
C ILE A 362 25.52 13.80 20.39
N PRO A 363 25.77 14.67 21.39
CA PRO A 363 24.69 15.45 21.96
C PRO A 363 24.04 16.22 20.82
N SER A 364 22.72 16.36 20.81
CA SER A 364 22.04 17.04 19.69
C SER A 364 22.60 18.45 19.43
N SER A 365 23.16 19.10 20.46
CA SER A 365 23.90 20.35 20.36
C SER A 365 25.18 20.31 19.50
N ALA A 366 25.74 19.14 19.22
CA ALA A 366 26.90 18.94 18.34
C ALA A 366 26.49 18.63 16.89
N ILE A 367 25.21 18.39 16.61
CA ILE A 367 24.70 18.17 15.24
C ILE A 367 24.49 19.51 14.53
N ASP A 368 23.95 20.51 15.23
CA ASP A 368 23.64 21.82 14.63
C ASP A 368 24.88 22.53 14.04
N PRO A 369 26.05 22.58 14.71
CA PRO A 369 27.26 23.16 14.13
C PRO A 369 27.78 22.36 12.93
N LEU A 370 27.65 21.03 12.95
CA LEU A 370 28.07 20.18 11.85
C LEU A 370 27.21 20.44 10.60
N LEU A 371 25.89 20.56 10.77
CA LEU A 371 24.97 20.89 9.69
C LEU A 371 25.28 22.26 9.06
N SER A 372 25.57 23.28 9.87
CA SER A 372 25.86 24.62 9.35
C SER A 372 27.27 24.75 8.77
N GLU A 373 28.30 24.27 9.47
CA GLU A 373 29.72 24.48 9.09
C GLU A 373 30.19 23.53 7.98
N GLU A 374 29.76 22.26 8.02
CA GLU A 374 30.21 21.25 7.05
C GLU A 374 29.24 21.10 5.87
N TYR A 375 27.93 21.14 6.13
CA TYR A 375 26.90 20.88 5.12
C TYR A 375 26.18 22.14 4.61
N GLN A 376 26.46 23.31 5.19
CA GLN A 376 25.82 24.59 4.82
C GLN A 376 24.29 24.55 4.91
N ILE A 377 23.75 23.78 5.87
CA ILE A 377 22.33 23.69 6.15
C ILE A 377 22.03 24.61 7.34
N ASP A 378 21.29 25.67 7.07
CA ASP A 378 20.97 26.69 8.08
C ASP A 378 19.80 26.26 8.98
N LEU A 379 19.73 26.87 10.17
CA LEU A 379 18.68 26.61 11.17
C LEU A 379 17.25 26.83 10.62
N LEU A 380 17.07 27.77 9.69
CA LEU A 380 15.77 27.96 9.03
C LEU A 380 15.37 26.75 8.18
N GLN A 381 16.31 26.11 7.48
CA GLN A 381 16.04 24.93 6.64
C GLN A 381 15.76 23.70 7.50
N THR A 382 16.54 23.50 8.58
CA THR A 382 16.31 22.37 9.50
C THR A 382 14.97 22.51 10.22
N MET A 383 14.58 23.74 10.58
CA MET A 383 13.28 24.06 11.19
C MET A 383 12.11 23.84 10.23
N GLU A 384 12.26 24.27 8.98
CA GLU A 384 11.26 24.06 7.93
C GLU A 384 10.99 22.55 7.75
N ASN A 385 12.06 21.74 7.72
CA ASN A 385 11.94 20.29 7.62
C ASN A 385 11.35 19.66 8.88
N ALA A 386 11.75 20.12 10.07
CA ALA A 386 11.21 19.62 11.33
C ALA A 386 9.69 19.86 11.41
N GLY A 387 9.24 21.08 11.13
CA GLY A 387 7.81 21.39 11.18
C GLY A 387 6.99 20.75 10.07
N HIS A 388 7.55 20.60 8.86
CA HIS A 388 6.86 19.87 7.79
C HIS A 388 6.65 18.39 8.17
N ASN A 389 7.67 17.71 8.72
CA ASN A 389 7.52 16.34 9.20
C ASN A 389 6.52 16.24 10.36
N LEU A 390 6.51 17.23 11.26
CA LEU A 390 5.54 17.28 12.36
C LEU A 390 4.11 17.40 11.83
N ALA A 391 3.88 18.25 10.83
CA ALA A 391 2.58 18.38 10.17
C ALA A 391 2.16 17.09 9.45
N LEU A 392 3.09 16.39 8.78
CA LEU A 392 2.82 15.09 8.15
C LEU A 392 2.42 14.03 9.18
N LEU A 393 3.08 14.01 10.34
CA LEU A 393 2.73 13.10 11.42
C LEU A 393 1.38 13.45 12.06
N ALA A 394 1.11 14.75 12.27
CA ALA A 394 -0.20 15.24 12.71
C ALA A 394 -1.30 14.78 11.75
N LYS A 395 -1.08 14.93 10.44
CA LYS A 395 -1.99 14.44 9.39
C LYS A 395 -2.19 12.93 9.47
N ARG A 396 -1.14 12.15 9.75
CA ARG A 396 -1.25 10.69 9.93
C ARG A 396 -2.07 10.33 11.18
N MET A 397 -1.91 11.07 12.28
CA MET A 397 -2.70 10.88 13.50
C MET A 397 -4.18 11.25 13.31
N LEU A 398 -4.48 12.13 12.34
CA LEU A 398 -5.82 12.52 11.93
C LEU A 398 -6.31 11.73 10.70
N ASP A 399 -5.95 10.44 10.61
CA ASP A 399 -6.41 9.51 9.56
C ASP A 399 -6.08 9.91 8.10
N GLY A 400 -5.09 10.78 7.91
CA GLY A 400 -4.58 11.18 6.59
C GLY A 400 -5.31 12.35 5.94
N ASP A 401 -6.31 12.94 6.60
CA ASP A 401 -7.00 14.16 6.16
C ASP A 401 -7.13 15.17 7.31
N VAL A 402 -6.75 16.40 7.04
CA VAL A 402 -6.75 17.49 8.04
C VAL A 402 -7.72 18.61 7.68
N ALA A 403 -8.40 18.52 6.52
CA ALA A 403 -9.40 19.52 6.15
C ALA A 403 -10.51 19.60 7.21
N ASP A 404 -10.82 20.81 7.65
CA ASP A 404 -11.82 21.11 8.68
C ASP A 404 -11.58 20.48 10.05
N ARG A 405 -10.38 19.93 10.30
CA ARG A 405 -10.00 19.35 11.60
C ARG A 405 -9.51 20.44 12.55
N PRO A 406 -10.07 20.55 13.77
CA PRO A 406 -9.58 21.48 14.77
C PRO A 406 -8.27 20.98 15.38
N VAL A 407 -7.20 21.78 15.25
CA VAL A 407 -5.87 21.47 15.80
C VAL A 407 -5.41 22.63 16.67
N VAL A 408 -4.93 22.34 17.87
CA VAL A 408 -4.29 23.34 18.73
C VAL A 408 -2.79 23.17 18.65
N VAL A 409 -2.06 24.27 18.44
CA VAL A 409 -0.58 24.28 18.44
C VAL A 409 -0.08 25.14 19.59
N LEU A 410 0.63 24.53 20.52
CA LEU A 410 1.23 25.18 21.68
C LEU A 410 2.70 25.48 21.35
N ALA A 411 3.08 26.76 21.23
CA ALA A 411 4.40 27.15 20.75
C ALA A 411 5.18 27.98 21.78
N GLY A 412 6.37 27.50 22.13
CA GLY A 412 7.35 28.24 22.92
C GLY A 412 8.12 29.29 22.11
N ARG A 413 8.91 30.14 22.78
CA ARG A 413 9.77 31.14 22.10
C ARG A 413 11.05 30.58 21.48
N GLY A 414 11.40 29.34 21.81
CA GLY A 414 12.64 28.69 21.37
C GLY A 414 12.51 27.98 20.02
N ASN A 415 13.56 27.24 19.64
CA ASN A 415 13.61 26.49 18.38
C ASN A 415 12.49 25.45 18.27
N ASN A 416 12.09 24.81 19.38
CA ASN A 416 10.98 23.85 19.38
C ASN A 416 9.67 24.53 18.94
N GLY A 417 9.38 25.71 19.50
CA GLY A 417 8.22 26.49 19.11
C GLY A 417 8.26 26.91 17.64
N GLY A 418 9.42 27.29 17.12
CA GLY A 418 9.61 27.53 15.69
C GLY A 418 9.20 26.35 14.80
N GLY A 419 9.55 25.12 15.17
CA GLY A 419 9.09 23.92 14.48
C GLY A 419 7.57 23.70 14.57
N GLY A 420 6.97 23.98 15.72
CA GLY A 420 5.50 23.99 15.88
C GLY A 420 4.81 25.03 15.00
N LEU A 421 5.36 26.24 14.90
CA LEU A 421 4.86 27.32 14.04
C LEU A 421 4.91 26.94 12.56
N VAL A 422 6.00 26.31 12.10
CA VAL A 422 6.07 25.74 10.74
C VAL A 422 4.97 24.70 10.55
N ALA A 423 4.78 23.77 11.49
CA ALA A 423 3.75 22.74 11.39
C ALA A 423 2.34 23.36 11.28
N ALA A 424 2.06 24.39 12.08
CA ALA A 424 0.81 25.14 12.02
C ALA A 424 0.57 25.72 10.61
N ARG A 425 1.59 26.30 9.98
CA ARG A 425 1.50 26.84 8.62
C ARG A 425 1.14 25.77 7.58
N TYR A 426 1.76 24.59 7.66
CA TYR A 426 1.42 23.48 6.76
C TYR A 426 -0.01 22.99 6.97
N LEU A 427 -0.45 22.86 8.22
CA LEU A 427 -1.80 22.41 8.55
C LEU A 427 -2.87 23.41 8.08
N LEU A 428 -2.66 24.72 8.27
CA LEU A 428 -3.50 25.77 7.71
C LEU A 428 -3.59 25.67 6.18
N ASN A 429 -2.45 25.52 5.50
CA ASN A 429 -2.41 25.36 4.04
C ASN A 429 -3.09 24.08 3.53
N TRP A 430 -3.24 23.07 4.39
CA TRP A 430 -3.96 21.84 4.08
C TRP A 430 -5.43 21.87 4.50
N GLY A 431 -5.93 23.01 4.99
CA GLY A 431 -7.34 23.22 5.33
C GLY A 431 -7.73 22.91 6.77
N ALA A 432 -6.76 22.68 7.67
CA ALA A 432 -7.05 22.48 9.09
C ALA A 432 -7.46 23.79 9.78
N TRP A 433 -8.30 23.68 10.80
CA TRP A 433 -8.67 24.79 11.67
C TRP A 433 -7.66 24.86 12.81
N VAL A 434 -6.59 25.62 12.61
CA VAL A 434 -5.47 25.66 13.57
C VAL A 434 -5.64 26.84 14.52
N GLN A 435 -5.75 26.60 15.83
CA GLN A 435 -5.60 27.63 16.85
C GLN A 435 -4.17 27.62 17.39
N LEU A 436 -3.47 28.74 17.29
CA LEU A 436 -2.13 28.88 17.84
C LEU A 436 -2.18 29.52 19.23
N LEU A 437 -1.49 28.91 20.19
CA LEU A 437 -1.31 29.44 21.55
C LEU A 437 0.18 29.61 21.86
N LEU A 438 0.57 30.87 22.01
CA LEU A 438 1.93 31.30 22.28
C LEU A 438 2.18 31.39 23.79
N THR A 439 3.38 31.01 24.22
CA THR A 439 3.80 31.18 25.62
C THR A 439 4.03 32.64 26.03
N HIS A 440 4.27 33.52 25.07
CA HIS A 440 4.60 34.93 25.27
C HIS A 440 3.91 35.78 24.20
N ARG A 441 3.98 37.11 24.33
CA ARG A 441 3.47 37.99 23.28
C ARG A 441 4.33 37.88 22.01
N PRO A 442 3.76 38.09 20.80
CA PRO A 442 4.50 37.96 19.55
C PRO A 442 5.80 38.76 19.48
N GLU A 443 5.85 39.93 20.11
CA GLU A 443 7.01 40.83 20.11
C GLU A 443 8.19 40.29 20.94
N GLU A 444 7.95 39.29 21.79
CA GLU A 444 8.95 38.65 22.65
C GLU A 444 9.64 37.44 21.98
N TYR A 445 9.17 37.04 20.78
CA TYR A 445 9.79 35.99 20.01
C TYR A 445 11.02 36.55 19.28
N ALA A 446 12.10 35.76 19.21
CA ALA A 446 13.33 36.14 18.53
C ALA A 446 13.83 35.05 17.58
N GLY A 447 14.77 35.41 16.70
CA GLY A 447 15.44 34.48 15.79
C GLY A 447 14.48 33.75 14.85
N VAL A 448 14.70 32.46 14.66
CA VAL A 448 13.94 31.62 13.73
C VAL A 448 12.47 31.45 14.13
N ALA A 449 12.16 31.41 15.43
CA ALA A 449 10.77 31.35 15.89
C ALA A 449 9.99 32.63 15.55
N ALA A 450 10.62 33.80 15.71
CA ALA A 450 10.03 35.08 15.30
C ALA A 450 9.79 35.16 13.79
N HIS A 451 10.73 34.62 12.99
CA HIS A 451 10.58 34.56 11.55
C HIS A 451 9.37 33.70 11.14
N GLN A 452 9.19 32.52 11.74
CA GLN A 452 8.04 31.67 11.45
C GLN A 452 6.72 32.28 11.95
N LEU A 453 6.77 32.98 13.09
CA LEU A 453 5.61 33.70 13.62
C LEU A 453 5.17 34.85 12.70
N SER A 454 6.11 35.61 12.13
CA SER A 454 5.77 36.72 11.22
C SER A 454 5.13 36.23 9.91
N ILE A 455 5.51 35.05 9.42
CA ILE A 455 4.84 34.41 8.29
C ILE A 455 3.38 34.07 8.64
N LEU A 456 3.15 33.48 9.81
CA LEU A 456 1.78 33.15 10.27
C LEU A 456 0.93 34.41 10.49
N GLN A 457 1.52 35.49 11.00
CA GLN A 457 0.84 36.79 11.09
C GLN A 457 0.46 37.33 9.71
N ALA A 458 1.36 37.23 8.72
CA ALA A 458 1.09 37.63 7.35
C ALA A 458 0.04 36.72 6.64
N MET A 459 -0.22 35.54 7.19
CA MET A 459 -1.29 34.63 6.75
C MET A 459 -2.62 34.87 7.49
N ASP A 460 -2.69 35.89 8.36
CA ASP A 460 -3.84 36.15 9.23
C ASP A 460 -4.23 34.92 10.09
N ALA A 461 -3.23 34.13 10.53
CA ALA A 461 -3.46 32.95 11.35
C ALA A 461 -4.08 33.34 12.71
N PRO A 462 -5.04 32.55 13.25
CA PRO A 462 -5.66 32.85 14.53
C PRO A 462 -4.68 32.54 15.68
N LEU A 463 -4.09 33.61 16.19
CA LEU A 463 -3.06 33.59 17.22
C LEU A 463 -3.65 34.11 18.54
N ALA A 464 -3.34 33.42 19.64
CA ALA A 464 -3.52 33.91 20.99
C ALA A 464 -2.25 33.63 21.81
N TRP A 465 -2.10 34.31 22.94
CA TRP A 465 -1.00 34.09 23.88
C TRP A 465 -1.57 33.80 25.27
N ALA A 466 -0.83 33.03 26.05
CA ALA A 466 -1.25 32.60 27.37
C ALA A 466 -1.38 33.80 28.32
N GLU A 467 -2.62 34.14 28.69
CA GLU A 467 -2.98 35.00 29.81
C GLU A 467 -3.64 34.14 30.90
N GLU A 468 -3.76 34.65 32.13
CA GLU A 468 -4.47 33.93 33.19
C GLU A 468 -5.94 33.65 32.79
N GLY A 469 -6.40 32.41 32.98
CA GLY A 469 -7.79 32.01 32.74
C GLY A 469 -8.12 31.51 31.33
N TRP A 470 -7.13 31.24 30.48
CA TRP A 470 -7.36 30.68 29.15
C TRP A 470 -7.81 29.22 29.18
N GLU A 471 -8.75 28.84 28.30
CA GLU A 471 -9.20 27.45 28.09
C GLU A 471 -8.85 26.98 26.67
N LEU A 472 -8.47 25.70 26.52
CA LEU A 472 -8.23 25.14 25.20
C LEU A 472 -9.55 24.96 24.45
N PRO A 473 -9.66 25.41 23.19
CA PRO A 473 -10.82 25.07 22.38
C PRO A 473 -10.86 23.55 22.13
N PRO A 474 -12.04 22.98 21.85
CA PRO A 474 -12.14 21.60 21.41
C PRO A 474 -11.23 21.33 20.21
N ALA A 475 -10.45 20.27 20.28
CA ALA A 475 -9.49 19.91 19.25
C ALA A 475 -9.48 18.39 19.03
N ASP A 476 -9.19 17.99 17.80
CA ASP A 476 -8.95 16.60 17.44
C ASP A 476 -7.48 16.20 17.69
N LEU A 477 -6.58 17.19 17.77
CA LEU A 477 -5.16 17.00 18.07
C LEU A 477 -4.58 18.25 18.75
N ILE A 478 -3.72 18.04 19.74
CA ILE A 478 -2.87 19.09 20.33
C ILE A 478 -1.42 18.83 19.91
N ILE A 479 -0.73 19.84 19.41
CA ILE A 479 0.70 19.80 19.14
C ILE A 479 1.44 20.53 20.25
N ASP A 480 2.27 19.78 20.98
CA ASP A 480 3.20 20.29 21.97
C ASP A 480 4.52 20.67 21.30
N ALA A 481 4.76 21.97 21.17
CA ALA A 481 6.01 22.57 20.73
C ALA A 481 6.48 23.64 21.74
N LEU A 482 6.20 23.43 23.04
CA LEU A 482 6.52 24.40 24.07
C LEU A 482 8.02 24.39 24.39
N ILE A 483 8.56 23.22 24.75
CA ILE A 483 9.95 23.05 25.19
C ILE A 483 10.50 21.74 24.63
N GLY A 484 11.55 21.82 23.83
CA GLY A 484 12.25 20.64 23.28
C GLY A 484 13.48 20.28 24.10
N CYS A 485 14.56 19.88 23.44
CA CYS A 485 15.87 19.74 24.08
C CYS A 485 16.35 21.06 24.74
N GLY A 486 16.96 20.94 25.91
CA GLY A 486 17.51 22.09 26.66
C GLY A 486 16.67 22.57 27.85
N LEU A 487 15.59 21.86 28.21
CA LEU A 487 14.90 22.08 29.48
C LEU A 487 15.86 21.86 30.66
N GLN A 488 15.81 22.76 31.63
CA GLN A 488 16.50 22.62 32.92
C GLN A 488 15.49 22.83 34.04
N GLY A 489 15.20 21.78 34.80
CA GLY A 489 14.26 21.83 35.90
C GLY A 489 12.79 21.94 35.47
N ASN A 490 11.93 22.30 36.43
CA ASN A 490 10.48 22.37 36.22
C ASN A 490 10.08 23.45 35.21
N PRO A 491 9.16 23.16 34.27
CA PRO A 491 8.50 24.21 33.51
C PRO A 491 7.82 25.22 34.44
N THR A 492 7.85 26.50 34.06
CA THR A 492 7.27 27.59 34.86
C THR A 492 6.43 28.53 33.99
N GLY A 493 5.64 29.39 34.65
CA GLY A 493 4.83 30.42 33.99
C GLY A 493 3.86 29.87 32.95
N ALA A 494 3.74 30.57 31.82
CA ALA A 494 2.83 30.21 30.73
C ALA A 494 3.04 28.79 30.20
N ALA A 495 4.29 28.31 30.12
CA ALA A 495 4.57 26.96 29.66
C ALA A 495 3.98 25.91 30.63
N ALA A 496 4.14 26.09 31.94
CA ALA A 496 3.56 25.20 32.94
C ALA A 496 2.03 25.15 32.85
N ASN A 497 1.39 26.32 32.67
CA ASN A 497 -0.06 26.42 32.53
C ASN A 497 -0.57 25.72 31.26
N LEU A 498 0.10 25.93 30.13
CA LEU A 498 -0.27 25.28 28.86
C LEU A 498 -0.06 23.76 28.92
N ILE A 499 0.97 23.27 29.61
CA ILE A 499 1.16 21.83 29.84
C ILE A 499 -0.01 21.25 30.64
N ALA A 500 -0.41 21.90 31.74
CA ALA A 500 -1.53 21.45 32.55
C ALA A 500 -2.84 21.44 31.76
N LEU A 501 -3.10 22.48 30.97
CA LEU A 501 -4.26 22.57 30.09
C LEU A 501 -4.25 21.47 29.03
N ALA A 502 -3.13 21.22 28.37
CA ALA A 502 -2.99 20.19 27.35
C ALA A 502 -3.35 18.81 27.90
N ASN A 503 -2.78 18.44 29.05
CA ASN A 503 -3.04 17.16 29.71
C ASN A 503 -4.48 17.00 30.23
N SER A 504 -5.19 18.11 30.44
CA SER A 504 -6.60 18.09 30.84
C SER A 504 -7.56 17.86 29.66
N SER A 505 -7.07 17.99 28.42
CA SER A 505 -7.84 17.74 27.21
C SER A 505 -8.01 16.25 26.95
N VAL A 506 -9.11 15.89 26.28
CA VAL A 506 -9.34 14.53 25.77
C VAL A 506 -8.62 14.27 24.44
N ALA A 507 -8.14 15.32 23.78
CA ALA A 507 -7.45 15.22 22.51
C ALA A 507 -6.06 14.55 22.69
N PRO A 508 -5.64 13.68 21.75
CA PRO A 508 -4.27 13.17 21.77
C PRO A 508 -3.26 14.32 21.61
N ILE A 509 -2.12 14.21 22.31
CA ILE A 509 -1.02 15.18 22.23
C ILE A 509 0.11 14.61 21.38
N LEU A 510 0.60 15.39 20.42
CA LEU A 510 1.78 15.12 19.62
C LEU A 510 2.91 16.08 20.02
N SER A 511 3.98 15.57 20.62
CA SER A 511 5.12 16.40 21.03
C SER A 511 6.21 16.47 19.97
N LEU A 512 6.72 17.68 19.71
CA LEU A 512 7.91 17.90 18.91
C LEU A 512 9.17 17.81 19.78
N ASP A 513 10.14 17.05 19.28
CA ASP A 513 11.45 16.78 19.86
C ASP A 513 11.42 15.90 21.13
N ALA A 514 10.68 16.35 22.14
CA ALA A 514 10.41 15.66 23.40
C ALA A 514 9.11 16.19 24.02
N PRO A 515 8.40 15.41 24.87
CA PRO A 515 7.33 15.95 25.69
C PRO A 515 7.85 17.09 26.57
N SER A 516 7.21 18.26 26.49
CA SER A 516 7.58 19.39 27.32
C SER A 516 7.50 19.01 28.81
N GLY A 517 8.58 19.23 29.56
CA GLY A 517 8.72 18.77 30.95
C GLY A 517 9.58 17.52 31.12
N LEU A 518 10.10 16.93 30.03
CA LEU A 518 11.03 15.80 30.08
C LEU A 518 12.49 16.27 29.88
N ASP A 519 13.40 15.82 30.75
CA ASP A 519 14.84 15.99 30.54
C ASP A 519 15.34 14.99 29.49
N THR A 520 15.70 15.49 28.30
CA THR A 520 16.14 14.65 27.18
C THR A 520 17.46 13.93 27.42
N THR A 521 18.22 14.29 28.46
CA THR A 521 19.50 13.66 28.81
C THR A 521 19.29 12.53 29.82
N THR A 522 18.59 12.81 30.92
CA THR A 522 18.44 11.88 32.04
C THR A 522 17.16 11.04 31.95
N GLY A 523 16.16 11.51 31.21
CA GLY A 523 14.82 10.93 31.17
C GLY A 523 13.96 11.25 32.39
N GLN A 524 14.44 12.14 33.27
CA GLN A 524 13.67 12.63 34.42
C GLN A 524 12.42 13.38 33.94
N LEU A 525 11.28 13.07 34.55
CA LEU A 525 10.05 13.84 34.35
C LEU A 525 9.96 14.96 35.39
N TYR A 526 9.93 16.20 34.92
CA TYR A 526 9.65 17.36 35.73
C TYR A 526 8.15 17.59 35.91
N ASN A 527 7.78 18.47 36.84
CA ASN A 527 6.37 18.78 37.12
C ASN A 527 6.08 20.26 36.84
N PRO A 528 5.12 20.61 35.96
CA PRO A 528 4.33 19.69 35.12
C PRO A 528 5.10 19.16 33.90
N HIS A 529 4.65 18.03 33.32
CA HIS A 529 5.14 17.51 32.04
C HIS A 529 3.97 17.04 31.15
N ILE A 530 4.16 17.04 29.83
CA ILE A 530 3.20 16.54 28.85
C ILE A 530 3.14 15.01 28.87
N VAL A 531 1.93 14.46 28.77
CA VAL A 531 1.71 13.04 28.50
C VAL A 531 1.29 12.88 27.04
N ALA A 532 2.24 12.57 26.18
CA ALA A 532 2.04 12.51 24.74
C ALA A 532 1.45 11.16 24.29
N ALA A 533 0.56 11.21 23.31
CA ALA A 533 0.17 10.02 22.55
C ALA A 533 1.28 9.61 21.58
N ALA A 534 2.01 10.59 21.04
CA ALA A 534 3.18 10.38 20.21
C ALA A 534 4.20 11.52 20.37
N THR A 535 5.48 11.20 20.20
CA THR A 535 6.59 12.16 20.18
C THR A 535 7.36 12.01 18.88
N MET A 536 7.63 13.11 18.19
CA MET A 536 8.53 13.13 17.03
C MET A 536 9.85 13.78 17.41
N THR A 537 10.87 12.95 17.66
CA THR A 537 12.22 13.44 17.98
C THR A 537 13.01 13.77 16.71
N LEU A 538 13.87 14.78 16.79
CA LEU A 538 14.64 15.27 15.64
C LEU A 538 16.05 14.69 15.58
N ALA A 539 16.54 14.44 14.37
CA ALA A 539 17.86 13.85 14.06
C ALA A 539 18.07 12.42 14.61
N LEU A 540 18.20 12.27 15.92
CA LEU A 540 18.42 11.01 16.62
C LEU A 540 17.59 10.97 17.92
N PRO A 541 17.17 9.78 18.37
CA PRO A 541 16.59 9.62 19.69
C PRO A 541 17.55 10.07 20.79
N LYS A 542 17.08 10.94 21.68
CA LYS A 542 17.83 11.36 22.86
C LYS A 542 17.75 10.27 23.92
N ALA A 543 18.84 10.04 24.65
CA ALA A 543 18.91 8.97 25.65
C ALA A 543 17.79 9.04 26.70
N GLY A 544 17.43 10.25 27.13
CA GLY A 544 16.35 10.47 28.09
C GLY A 544 14.99 9.98 27.60
N LEU A 545 14.72 9.98 26.28
CA LEU A 545 13.46 9.50 25.71
C LEU A 545 13.31 7.98 25.75
N LEU A 546 14.42 7.26 25.96
CA LEU A 546 14.47 5.79 25.93
C LEU A 546 14.45 5.19 27.34
N THR A 547 14.44 6.01 28.39
CA THR A 547 14.42 5.52 29.77
C THR A 547 13.05 4.97 30.15
N ARG A 548 13.01 4.10 31.16
CA ARG A 548 11.74 3.57 31.69
C ARG A 548 10.84 4.66 32.27
N GLU A 549 11.42 5.71 32.84
CA GLU A 549 10.65 6.83 33.40
C GLU A 549 9.95 7.61 32.28
N ALA A 550 10.68 7.91 31.20
CA ALA A 550 10.15 8.63 30.03
C ALA A 550 9.00 7.89 29.31
N GLN A 551 8.94 6.56 29.39
CA GLN A 551 7.87 5.77 28.77
C GLN A 551 6.46 6.18 29.25
N ALA A 552 6.35 6.76 30.44
CA ALA A 552 5.07 7.26 30.96
C ALA A 552 4.55 8.51 30.21
N ALA A 553 5.42 9.22 29.48
CA ALA A 553 5.13 10.50 28.86
C ALA A 553 5.34 10.54 27.33
N VAL A 554 6.24 9.70 26.79
CA VAL A 554 6.68 9.81 25.38
C VAL A 554 5.65 9.30 24.36
N GLY A 555 4.82 8.32 24.74
CA GLY A 555 3.91 7.66 23.82
C GLY A 555 4.65 6.94 22.69
N GLN A 556 4.08 6.95 21.48
CA GLN A 556 4.76 6.40 20.30
C GLN A 556 5.90 7.32 19.83
N LEU A 557 7.14 6.81 19.78
CA LEU A 557 8.31 7.57 19.36
C LEU A 557 8.54 7.47 17.84
N TYR A 558 8.63 8.62 17.18
CA TYR A 558 8.95 8.80 15.77
C TYR A 558 10.24 9.60 15.61
N ILE A 559 10.96 9.40 14.52
CA ILE A 559 12.16 10.18 14.18
C ILE A 559 11.83 11.06 12.96
N GLY A 560 11.89 12.38 13.16
CA GLY A 560 11.81 13.37 12.09
C GLY A 560 13.17 13.53 11.42
N ASN A 561 13.24 13.25 10.11
CA ASN A 561 14.48 13.40 9.35
C ASN A 561 14.63 14.86 8.88
N HIS A 562 15.81 15.46 9.08
CA HIS A 562 16.12 16.81 8.60
C HIS A 562 16.39 16.89 7.09
N GLN A 563 16.31 15.76 6.38
CA GLN A 563 16.38 15.72 4.92
C GLN A 563 15.22 14.89 4.35
N ASP A 564 14.39 15.53 3.51
CA ASP A 564 13.63 14.80 2.49
C ASP A 564 14.61 14.37 1.38
N THR A 565 15.36 13.31 1.65
CA THR A 565 16.02 12.56 0.60
C THR A 565 15.28 11.24 0.45
N LYS A 566 15.01 10.89 -0.81
CA LYS A 566 14.36 9.67 -1.32
C LYS A 566 15.10 8.37 -0.97
N THR A 567 15.58 8.23 0.26
CA THR A 567 16.33 7.08 0.73
C THR A 567 15.51 6.39 1.79
N ARG A 568 14.66 5.47 1.34
CA ARG A 568 14.18 4.35 2.18
C ARG A 568 15.42 3.62 2.72
N ARG A 569 15.87 3.97 3.92
CA ARG A 569 16.74 3.16 4.78
C ARG A 569 16.21 3.36 6.20
N ARG A 570 15.48 2.37 6.73
CA ARG A 570 15.98 1.43 7.73
C ARG A 570 16.69 2.17 8.87
N ILE A 571 15.90 2.52 9.88
CA ILE A 571 16.28 2.42 11.29
C ILE A 571 15.56 1.17 11.79
#